data_AF-A0A2D4NHV8-F1
#
_entry.id   AF-A0A2D4NHV8-F1
#
_cell.length_a   1.000
_cell.length_b   1.000
_cell.length_c   1.000
_cell.angle_alpha   90.00
_cell.angle_beta   90.00
_cell.angle_gamma   90.00
#
_symmetry.space_group_name_H-M   'P 1'
#
loop_
_entity.id
_entity.type
_entity.pdbx_description
1 polymer ?
#
loop_
_entity_poly.entity_id
_entity_poly.type
_entity_poly.pdbx_seq_one_letter_code
_entity_poly.pdbx_strand_id
1 'polypeptide(L)'
;MYFCALGRTDNTFKITWGSGTRLIIRPNLDDSEPSVYQLESKKESSDLAACLITDYSPNPINVMFNGGLKPETTNGSTVVVKDGDKESASLGVVIWTKNKDQFQCSATYNGQTYKAEKEGDATCSETLSETPVFETDERLNLLSLTVLGLRLIFFKSVALNLILTYWAWSR
;
A
#
# COMPACT_ATOMS: atom_id res chain seq x y z
N MET A 1 -21.24 18.40 -6.82
CA MET A 1 -22.67 18.80 -6.72
C MET A 1 -22.80 20.07 -7.56
N TYR A 2 -23.76 20.12 -8.48
CA TYR A 2 -23.93 21.24 -9.40
C TYR A 2 -25.20 22.01 -9.03
N PHE A 3 -25.11 23.33 -8.92
CA PHE A 3 -26.25 24.17 -8.58
C PHE A 3 -26.55 25.14 -9.71
N CYS A 4 -27.84 25.33 -10.01
CA CYS A 4 -28.31 26.41 -10.88
C CYS A 4 -28.66 27.62 -10.01
N ALA A 5 -28.37 28.83 -10.50
CA ALA A 5 -28.69 30.06 -9.80
C ALA A 5 -29.33 31.07 -10.76
N LEU A 6 -30.30 31.82 -10.24
CA LEU A 6 -30.95 32.92 -10.96
C LEU A 6 -30.75 34.22 -10.16
N GLY A 7 -30.14 35.23 -10.79
CA GLY A 7 -30.05 36.58 -10.27
C GLY A 7 -31.19 37.44 -10.83
N ARG A 8 -31.91 38.15 -9.96
CA ARG A 8 -32.94 39.10 -10.38
C ARG A 8 -32.41 40.53 -10.27
N THR A 9 -32.54 41.31 -11.34
CA THR A 9 -32.06 42.70 -11.43
C THR A 9 -33.07 43.65 -10.78
N ASP A 10 -33.14 43.59 -9.46
CA ASP A 10 -33.90 44.49 -8.60
C ASP A 10 -32.88 45.32 -7.78
N ASN A 11 -33.30 46.43 -7.16
CA ASN A 11 -32.43 47.30 -6.32
C ASN A 11 -31.72 46.59 -5.16
N THR A 12 -32.00 45.32 -4.92
CA THR A 12 -31.29 44.41 -4.03
C THR A 12 -30.91 43.16 -4.82
N PHE A 13 -29.68 43.09 -5.35
CA PHE A 13 -29.17 41.94 -6.09
C PHE A 13 -29.24 40.67 -5.23
N LYS A 14 -30.31 39.88 -5.39
CA LYS A 14 -30.52 38.61 -4.67
C LYS A 14 -30.39 37.44 -5.64
N ILE A 15 -29.49 36.53 -5.31
CA ILE A 15 -29.28 35.28 -6.05
C ILE A 15 -30.14 34.20 -5.41
N THR A 16 -30.97 33.55 -6.21
CA THR A 16 -31.77 32.39 -5.80
C THR A 16 -31.10 31.12 -6.33
N TRP A 17 -30.81 30.18 -5.43
CA TRP A 17 -30.19 28.90 -5.76
C TRP A 17 -31.26 27.81 -5.90
N GLY A 18 -31.11 26.93 -6.88
CA GLY A 18 -31.89 25.70 -7.00
C GLY A 18 -31.46 24.65 -5.97
N SER A 19 -32.19 23.54 -5.92
CA SER A 19 -31.93 22.42 -5.00
C SER A 19 -30.59 21.71 -5.22
N GLY A 20 -29.99 21.90 -6.40
CA GLY A 20 -28.75 21.25 -6.80
C GLY A 20 -28.95 19.82 -7.32
N THR A 21 -27.97 19.36 -8.09
CA THR A 21 -27.91 18.03 -8.70
C THR A 21 -26.59 17.36 -8.34
N ARG A 22 -26.65 16.15 -7.77
CA ARG A 22 -25.47 15.31 -7.54
C ARG A 22 -25.20 14.47 -8.77
N LEU A 23 -24.19 14.86 -9.55
CA LEU A 23 -23.64 14.04 -10.63
C LEU A 23 -22.55 13.12 -10.07
N ILE A 24 -22.66 11.82 -10.33
CA ILE A 24 -21.64 10.82 -10.02
C ILE A 24 -21.15 10.26 -11.36
N ILE A 25 -19.90 10.53 -11.70
CA ILE A 25 -19.26 10.01 -12.90
C ILE A 25 -18.51 8.75 -12.49
N ARG A 26 -18.86 7.60 -13.08
CA ARG A 26 -18.13 6.35 -12.86
C ARG A 26 -17.09 6.19 -13.98
N PRO A 27 -15.85 5.80 -13.66
CA PRO A 27 -14.88 5.46 -14.68
C PRO A 27 -15.38 4.27 -15.51
N ASN A 28 -14.97 4.22 -16.78
CA ASN A 28 -15.14 3.02 -17.59
C ASN A 28 -13.99 2.07 -17.26
N LEU A 29 -14.30 0.98 -16.56
CA LEU A 29 -13.35 -0.04 -16.15
C LEU A 29 -13.73 -1.36 -16.83
N ASP A 30 -12.73 -2.14 -17.20
CA ASP A 30 -12.94 -3.51 -17.67
C ASP A 30 -13.55 -4.38 -16.56
N ASP A 31 -14.12 -5.52 -16.92
CA ASP A 31 -14.68 -6.48 -15.96
C ASP A 31 -13.53 -7.14 -15.19
N SER A 32 -13.60 -7.10 -13.86
CA SER A 32 -12.51 -7.56 -13.01
C SER A 32 -13.01 -8.03 -11.64
N GLU A 33 -12.35 -9.07 -11.13
CA GLU A 33 -12.63 -9.67 -9.83
C GLU A 33 -11.97 -8.87 -8.69
N PRO A 34 -12.60 -8.76 -7.51
CA PRO A 34 -12.05 -8.02 -6.37
C PRO A 34 -10.77 -8.65 -5.83
N SER A 35 -9.81 -7.79 -5.49
CA SER A 35 -8.70 -8.13 -4.62
C SER A 35 -8.99 -7.67 -3.19
N VAL A 36 -8.73 -8.54 -2.20
CA VAL A 36 -9.05 -8.29 -0.79
C VAL A 36 -7.76 -8.34 0.02
N TYR A 37 -7.41 -7.22 0.66
CA TYR A 37 -6.19 -7.08 1.44
C TYR A 37 -6.50 -6.71 2.89
N GLN A 38 -5.99 -7.51 3.82
CA GLN A 38 -5.97 -7.17 5.23
C GLN A 38 -4.75 -6.31 5.53
N LEU A 39 -4.97 -5.11 6.06
CA LEU A 39 -3.94 -4.13 6.37
C LEU A 39 -3.67 -4.09 7.88
N GLU A 40 -2.40 -4.17 8.22
CA GLU A 40 -1.86 -4.02 9.56
C GLU A 40 -1.64 -2.54 9.89
N SER A 41 -1.89 -2.15 11.15
CA SER A 41 -1.49 -0.82 11.60
C SER A 41 0.02 -0.73 11.78
N LYS A 42 0.61 0.39 11.35
CA LYS A 42 2.03 0.70 11.54
C LYS A 42 2.44 0.80 13.02
N LYS A 43 1.50 1.02 13.93
CA LYS A 43 1.76 1.06 15.37
C LYS A 43 1.40 -0.28 15.99
N GLU A 44 2.41 -0.98 16.51
CA GLU A 44 2.23 -2.27 17.21
C GLU A 44 1.23 -2.20 18.38
N SER A 45 1.04 -1.02 18.98
CA SER A 45 0.13 -0.81 20.12
C SER A 45 -1.30 -0.44 19.75
N SER A 46 -1.67 -0.47 18.47
CA SER A 46 -3.05 -0.19 18.07
C SER A 46 -3.76 -1.45 17.65
N ASP A 47 -4.89 -1.74 18.30
CA ASP A 47 -5.83 -2.81 17.94
C ASP A 47 -6.59 -2.52 16.62
N LEU A 48 -6.07 -1.58 15.82
CA LEU A 48 -6.64 -1.16 14.55
C LEU A 48 -6.25 -2.13 13.45
N ALA A 49 -7.26 -2.68 12.79
CA ALA A 49 -7.12 -3.45 11.58
C ALA A 49 -7.99 -2.83 10.49
N ALA A 50 -7.47 -2.78 9.26
CA ALA A 50 -8.21 -2.27 8.12
C ALA A 50 -8.26 -3.32 7.01
N CYS A 51 -9.27 -3.24 6.15
CA CYS A 51 -9.31 -4.02 4.94
C CYS A 51 -9.56 -3.11 3.75
N LEU A 52 -8.72 -3.32 2.74
CA LEU A 52 -8.83 -2.70 1.43
C LEU A 52 -9.39 -3.75 0.46
N ILE A 53 -10.52 -3.44 -0.15
CA ILE A 53 -11.12 -4.23 -1.22
C ILE A 53 -11.05 -3.38 -2.48
N THR A 54 -10.38 -3.85 -3.51
CA THR A 54 -10.05 -3.05 -4.71
C THR A 54 -10.23 -3.85 -6.00
N ASP A 55 -10.12 -3.18 -7.14
CA ASP A 55 -10.06 -3.76 -8.49
C ASP A 55 -11.31 -4.54 -8.92
N TYR A 56 -12.46 -4.25 -8.30
CA TYR A 56 -13.74 -4.83 -8.71
C TYR A 56 -14.46 -3.88 -9.68
N SER A 57 -15.04 -4.46 -10.73
CA SER A 57 -15.80 -3.73 -11.73
C SER A 57 -16.70 -4.71 -12.50
N PRO A 58 -17.91 -4.33 -12.93
CA PRO A 58 -18.58 -3.04 -12.72
C PRO A 58 -19.61 -3.04 -11.58
N ASN A 59 -19.90 -4.21 -11.00
CA ASN A 59 -21.00 -4.39 -10.07
C ASN A 59 -20.66 -3.85 -8.66
N PRO A 60 -21.65 -3.48 -7.84
CA PRO A 60 -21.41 -3.14 -6.45
C PRO A 60 -20.92 -4.37 -5.67
N ILE A 61 -20.07 -4.13 -4.67
CA ILE A 61 -19.51 -5.18 -3.82
C ILE A 61 -20.22 -5.22 -2.46
N ASN A 62 -20.42 -6.42 -1.93
CA ASN A 62 -20.99 -6.64 -0.60
C ASN A 62 -19.87 -6.99 0.36
N VAL A 63 -19.61 -6.12 1.34
CA VAL A 63 -18.54 -6.33 2.30
C VAL A 63 -19.08 -7.13 3.49
N MET A 64 -18.43 -8.25 3.83
CA MET A 64 -18.81 -9.09 4.96
C MET A 64 -17.82 -8.91 6.11
N PHE A 65 -18.35 -8.66 7.31
CA PHE A 65 -17.55 -8.34 8.50
C PHE A 65 -17.90 -9.27 9.67
N ASN A 66 -16.89 -9.98 10.18
CA ASN A 66 -17.01 -10.69 11.45
C ASN A 66 -16.80 -9.70 12.61
N GLY A 67 -17.90 -9.14 13.10
CA GLY A 67 -17.90 -8.27 14.28
C GLY A 67 -19.19 -7.47 14.50
N GLY A 68 -20.34 -7.99 14.04
CA GLY A 68 -21.67 -7.46 14.40
C GLY A 68 -22.21 -6.30 13.58
N LEU A 69 -21.47 -5.80 12.58
CA LEU A 69 -21.97 -4.81 11.62
C LEU A 69 -22.54 -5.52 10.39
N LYS A 70 -23.78 -5.19 10.04
CA LYS A 70 -24.51 -5.79 8.91
C LYS A 70 -23.74 -5.55 7.60
N PRO A 71 -23.82 -6.48 6.63
CA PRO A 71 -23.22 -6.27 5.31
C PRO A 71 -23.82 -4.99 4.71
N GLU A 72 -22.97 -4.02 4.41
CA GLU A 72 -23.37 -2.77 3.77
C GLU A 72 -22.94 -2.81 2.30
N THR A 73 -23.92 -2.68 1.40
CA THR A 73 -23.65 -2.54 -0.03
C THR A 73 -23.16 -1.11 -0.28
N THR A 74 -21.84 -0.94 -0.35
CA THR A 74 -21.21 0.36 -0.60
C THR A 74 -20.79 0.48 -2.06
N ASN A 75 -21.19 1.57 -2.73
CA ASN A 75 -20.48 1.99 -3.94
C ASN A 75 -19.10 2.50 -3.50
N GLY A 76 -18.03 1.75 -3.79
CA GLY A 76 -16.69 2.20 -3.44
C GLY A 76 -16.27 3.49 -4.11
N SER A 77 -15.19 4.06 -3.57
CA SER A 77 -14.61 5.29 -4.09
C SER A 77 -13.68 4.97 -5.25
N THR A 78 -13.74 5.78 -6.31
CA THR A 78 -12.77 5.70 -7.40
C THR A 78 -11.46 6.34 -6.97
N VAL A 79 -10.37 5.58 -7.08
CA VAL A 79 -9.00 6.05 -6.93
C VAL A 79 -8.39 6.10 -8.33
N VAL A 80 -7.80 7.25 -8.68
CA VAL A 80 -7.08 7.41 -9.95
C VAL A 80 -5.62 7.63 -9.62
N VAL A 81 -4.76 6.73 -10.07
CA VAL A 81 -3.31 6.84 -9.96
C VAL A 81 -2.78 7.30 -11.32
N LYS A 82 -1.97 8.36 -11.29
CA LYS A 82 -1.24 8.82 -12.46
C LYS A 82 0.23 8.52 -12.27
N ASP A 83 0.81 7.79 -13.21
CA ASP A 83 2.24 7.52 -13.27
C ASP A 83 2.76 7.97 -14.64
N GLY A 84 3.41 9.14 -14.65
CA GLY A 84 3.74 9.86 -15.89
C GLY A 84 2.49 10.16 -16.72
N ASP A 85 2.47 9.67 -17.97
CA ASP A 85 1.36 9.83 -18.92
C ASP A 85 0.30 8.71 -18.82
N LYS A 86 0.51 7.71 -17.96
CA LYS A 86 -0.45 6.62 -17.77
C LYS A 86 -1.40 6.96 -16.64
N GLU A 87 -2.70 6.86 -16.90
CA GLU A 87 -3.74 6.97 -15.90
C GLU A 87 -4.39 5.61 -15.69
N SER A 88 -4.37 5.14 -14.44
CA SER A 88 -5.06 3.92 -14.03
C SER A 88 -6.11 4.28 -12.99
N ALA A 89 -7.35 3.88 -13.24
CA ALA A 89 -8.45 4.05 -12.29
C ALA A 89 -8.82 2.69 -11.69
N SER A 90 -9.10 2.66 -10.40
CA SER A 90 -9.62 1.48 -9.71
C SER A 90 -10.71 1.89 -8.71
N LEU A 91 -11.65 0.97 -8.45
CA LEU A 91 -12.67 1.12 -7.43
C LEU A 91 -12.20 0.45 -6.16
N GLY A 92 -12.22 1.20 -5.05
CA GLY A 92 -11.77 0.71 -3.75
C GLY A 92 -12.75 1.04 -2.63
N VAL A 93 -12.83 0.14 -1.66
CA VAL A 93 -13.49 0.35 -0.37
C VAL A 93 -12.49 0.05 0.73
N VAL A 94 -12.41 0.96 1.71
CA VAL A 94 -11.63 0.75 2.93
C VAL A 94 -12.58 0.68 4.11
N ILE A 95 -12.48 -0.41 4.86
CA ILE A 95 -13.17 -0.60 6.14
C ILE A 95 -12.14 -0.80 7.24
N TRP A 96 -12.46 -0.40 8.47
CA TRP A 96 -11.55 -0.56 9.60
C TRP A 96 -12.30 -0.90 10.88
N THR A 97 -11.60 -1.57 11.79
CA THR A 97 -12.08 -1.95 13.11
C THR A 97 -11.00 -1.73 14.16
N LYS A 98 -11.40 -1.63 15.43
CA LYS A 98 -10.50 -1.60 16.58
C LYS A 98 -10.36 -2.97 17.26
N ASN A 99 -10.87 -4.04 16.66
CA ASN A 99 -10.81 -5.38 17.21
C ASN A 99 -10.04 -6.31 16.26
N LYS A 100 -8.70 -6.23 16.33
CA LYS A 100 -7.78 -6.97 15.44
C LYS A 100 -7.95 -8.49 15.54
N ASP A 101 -8.16 -9.03 16.74
CA ASP A 101 -8.17 -10.49 16.99
C ASP A 101 -9.36 -11.24 16.35
N GLN A 102 -10.46 -10.53 16.08
CA GLN A 102 -11.65 -11.08 15.43
C GLN A 102 -11.78 -10.64 13.97
N PHE A 103 -10.83 -9.84 13.48
CA PHE A 103 -10.91 -9.25 12.16
C PHE A 103 -10.50 -10.25 11.08
N GLN A 104 -11.49 -10.69 10.31
CA GLN A 104 -11.28 -11.40 9.05
C GLN A 104 -11.92 -10.59 7.93
N CYS A 105 -11.11 -10.21 6.93
CA CYS A 105 -11.66 -9.52 5.78
C CYS A 105 -12.18 -10.48 4.72
N SER A 106 -13.43 -10.24 4.30
CA SER A 106 -14.03 -10.94 3.17
C SER A 106 -14.99 -10.03 2.41
N ALA A 107 -15.09 -10.26 1.11
CA ALA A 107 -16.00 -9.55 0.23
C ALA A 107 -16.76 -10.54 -0.64
N THR A 108 -18.04 -10.28 -0.86
CA THR A 108 -18.88 -11.04 -1.79
C THR A 108 -19.12 -10.21 -3.05
N TYR A 109 -18.74 -10.77 -4.19
CA TYR A 109 -18.89 -10.16 -5.51
C TYR A 109 -19.45 -11.21 -6.49
N ASN A 110 -20.50 -10.86 -7.23
CA ASN A 110 -21.20 -11.77 -8.15
C ASN A 110 -21.54 -13.15 -7.55
N GLY A 111 -21.86 -13.22 -6.25
CA GLY A 111 -22.18 -14.46 -5.54
C GLY A 111 -20.97 -15.29 -5.09
N GLN A 112 -19.75 -14.89 -5.45
CA GLN A 112 -18.50 -15.50 -4.98
C GLN A 112 -17.94 -14.75 -3.78
N THR A 113 -17.32 -15.47 -2.84
CA THR A 113 -16.71 -14.87 -1.64
C THR A 113 -15.19 -14.89 -1.75
N TYR A 114 -14.60 -13.70 -1.73
CA TYR A 114 -13.17 -13.45 -1.75
C TYR A 114 -12.72 -13.14 -0.32
N LYS A 115 -11.61 -13.74 0.10
CA LYS A 115 -11.04 -13.54 1.44
C LYS A 115 -9.64 -12.97 1.30
N ALA A 116 -9.22 -12.18 2.28
CA ALA A 116 -7.82 -11.80 2.36
C ALA A 116 -6.96 -13.07 2.49
N GLU A 117 -5.92 -13.16 1.68
CA GLU A 117 -4.87 -14.16 1.86
C GLU A 117 -4.26 -13.97 3.25
N LYS A 118 -4.11 -15.07 3.99
CA LYS A 118 -3.50 -15.02 5.32
C LYS A 118 -2.00 -14.80 5.15
N GLU A 119 -1.45 -13.96 6.03
CA GLU A 119 -0.04 -13.56 6.12
C GLU A 119 0.98 -14.74 6.10
N GLY A 120 0.53 -15.98 6.34
CA GLY A 120 1.34 -17.20 6.27
C GLY A 120 1.52 -17.83 4.89
N ASP A 121 0.82 -17.34 3.85
CA ASP A 121 0.98 -17.77 2.45
C ASP A 121 1.68 -16.70 1.60
N ALA A 122 2.33 -15.74 2.26
CA ALA A 122 3.10 -14.69 1.61
C ALA A 122 4.17 -15.33 0.72
N THR A 123 3.88 -15.40 -0.58
CA THR A 123 4.85 -15.76 -1.59
C THR A 123 5.81 -14.58 -1.70
N CYS A 124 6.82 -14.55 -0.82
CA CYS A 124 7.94 -13.64 -0.96
C CYS A 124 8.67 -14.00 -2.26
N SER A 125 8.22 -13.41 -3.37
CA SER A 125 8.92 -13.54 -4.64
C SER A 125 10.19 -12.71 -4.55
N GLU A 126 11.36 -13.35 -4.49
CA GLU A 126 12.69 -12.71 -4.61
C GLU A 126 12.91 -12.12 -6.02
N THR A 127 11.86 -11.88 -6.79
CA THR A 127 11.97 -11.27 -8.11
C THR A 127 12.09 -9.77 -7.94
N LEU A 128 13.34 -9.31 -8.11
CA LEU A 128 13.77 -7.93 -8.23
C LEU A 128 12.69 -7.03 -8.83
N SER A 129 12.02 -6.24 -7.99
CA SER A 129 11.32 -5.05 -8.44
C SER A 129 12.30 -4.18 -9.22
N GLU A 130 11.95 -3.80 -10.45
CA GLU A 130 12.78 -2.93 -11.32
C GLU A 130 13.07 -1.55 -10.69
N THR A 131 12.38 -1.21 -9.60
CA THR A 131 12.78 -0.17 -8.66
C THR A 131 13.71 -0.76 -7.60
N PRO A 132 14.99 -0.36 -7.53
CA PRO A 132 15.88 -0.81 -6.47
C PRO A 132 15.35 -0.28 -5.13
N VAL A 133 14.80 -1.17 -4.30
CA VAL A 133 14.45 -0.88 -2.88
C VAL A 133 15.72 -0.56 -2.06
N PHE A 134 16.88 -0.92 -2.61
CA PHE A 134 18.18 -0.56 -2.06
C PHE A 134 18.72 0.71 -2.72
N GLU A 135 18.48 1.84 -2.07
CA GLU A 135 19.24 3.06 -2.34
C GLU A 135 20.61 2.95 -1.65
N THR A 136 21.69 3.26 -2.37
CA THR A 136 23.04 3.25 -1.80
C THR A 136 23.25 4.47 -0.92
N ASP A 137 23.37 4.26 0.39
CA ASP A 137 23.77 5.30 1.35
C ASP A 137 25.30 5.43 1.41
N GLU A 138 25.81 6.66 1.51
CA GLU A 138 27.23 6.99 1.69
C GLU A 138 27.88 6.24 2.87
N ARG A 139 27.12 5.96 3.93
CA ARG A 139 27.57 5.20 5.11
C ARG A 139 27.75 3.72 4.80
N LEU A 140 26.90 3.12 3.97
CA LEU A 140 27.06 1.74 3.51
C LEU A 140 28.30 1.60 2.63
N ASN A 141 28.56 2.59 1.78
CA ASN A 141 29.77 2.65 0.97
C ASN A 141 31.03 2.79 1.82
N LEU A 142 31.01 3.62 2.87
CA LEU A 142 32.12 3.75 3.82
C LEU A 142 32.35 2.48 4.64
N LEU A 143 31.28 1.81 5.08
CA LEU A 143 31.36 0.52 5.77
C LEU A 143 31.99 -0.55 4.88
N SER A 144 31.59 -0.62 3.60
CA SER A 144 32.21 -1.54 2.64
C SER A 144 33.70 -1.25 2.43
N LEU A 145 34.07 0.03 2.28
CA LEU A 145 35.46 0.46 2.12
C LEU A 145 36.31 0.18 3.37
N THR A 146 35.78 0.43 4.56
CA THR A 146 36.47 0.17 5.83
C THR A 146 36.64 -1.34 6.07
N VAL A 147 35.66 -2.17 5.71
CA VAL A 147 35.78 -3.64 5.77
C VAL A 147 36.87 -4.14 4.82
N LEU A 148 36.94 -3.62 3.59
CA LEU A 148 38.02 -3.93 2.66
C LEU A 148 39.39 -3.49 3.21
N GLY A 149 39.46 -2.29 3.80
CA GLY A 149 40.66 -1.77 4.45
C GLY A 149 41.13 -2.66 5.61
N LEU A 150 40.23 -3.06 6.50
CA LEU A 150 40.53 -3.96 7.62
C LEU A 150 41.03 -5.32 7.14
N ARG A 151 40.43 -5.88 6.08
CA ARG A 151 40.86 -7.17 5.50
C ARG A 151 42.30 -7.08 4.98
N LEU A 152 42.68 -5.98 4.34
CA LEU A 152 44.04 -5.74 3.86
C LEU A 152 45.04 -5.57 5.02
N ILE A 153 44.67 -4.81 6.05
CA ILE A 153 45.53 -4.62 7.24
C ILE A 153 45.72 -5.95 7.97
N PHE A 154 44.66 -6.74 8.15
CA PHE A 154 44.71 -8.06 8.77
C PHE A 154 45.63 -9.00 7.99
N PHE A 155 45.49 -9.05 6.66
CA PHE A 155 46.35 -9.87 5.81
C PHE A 155 47.83 -9.49 5.97
N LYS A 156 48.14 -8.18 5.96
CA LYS A 156 49.50 -7.69 6.18
C LYS A 156 50.04 -8.03 7.58
N SER A 157 49.21 -7.92 8.60
CA SER A 157 49.59 -8.26 9.99
C SER A 157 49.90 -9.75 10.14
N VAL A 158 49.08 -10.63 9.55
CA VAL A 158 49.33 -12.08 9.56
C VAL A 158 50.63 -12.41 8.82
N ALA A 159 50.84 -11.83 7.62
CA ALA A 159 52.07 -12.06 6.85
C ALA A 159 53.34 -11.63 7.61
N LEU A 160 53.33 -10.45 8.25
CA LEU A 160 54.46 -9.98 9.05
C LEU A 160 54.70 -10.87 10.28
N ASN A 161 53.64 -11.29 10.98
CA ASN A 161 53.77 -12.20 12.12
C ASN A 161 54.38 -13.55 11.72
N LEU A 162 53.98 -14.11 10.57
CA LEU A 162 54.55 -15.35 10.05
C LEU A 162 56.03 -15.19 9.68
N ILE A 163 56.41 -14.09 9.02
CA ILE A 163 57.81 -13.78 8.69
C ILE A 163 58.63 -13.63 9.97
N LEU A 164 58.19 -12.85 10.95
CA LEU A 164 58.91 -12.65 12.20
C LEU A 164 59.09 -13.95 12.98
N THR A 165 58.05 -14.79 13.04
CA THR A 165 58.13 -16.10 13.70
C THR A 165 59.10 -17.03 12.98
N TYR A 166 59.08 -17.05 11.65
CA TYR A 166 60.03 -17.83 10.84
C TYR A 166 61.48 -17.38 11.06
N TRP A 167 61.72 -16.06 11.03
CA TRP A 167 63.06 -15.50 11.27
C TRP A 167 63.59 -15.78 12.68
N ALA A 168 62.71 -15.77 13.69
CA ALA A 168 63.07 -16.10 15.07
C ALA A 168 63.38 -17.60 15.27
N TRP A 169 62.76 -18.47 14.48
CA TRP A 169 63.03 -19.92 14.46
C TRP A 169 64.21 -20.32 13.57
N SER A 170 64.53 -19.50 12.57
CA SER A 170 65.63 -19.76 11.64
C SER A 170 67.02 -19.40 12.19
N ARG A 171 67.09 -18.77 13.38
CA ARG A 171 68.33 -18.37 14.04
C ARG A 171 68.57 -19.19 15.30
#